data_AF-A0A8R2R2B5-F1
#
_entry.id   AF-A0A8R2R2B5-F1
#
_cell.length_a   1.000
_cell.length_b   1.000
_cell.length_c   1.000
_cell.angle_alpha   90.00
_cell.angle_beta   90.00
_cell.angle_gamma   90.00
#
_symmetry.space_group_name_H-M   'P 1'
#
loop_
_entity.id
_entity.type
_entity.pdbx_description
1 polymer ?
#
loop_
_entity_poly.entity_id
_entity_poly.type
_entity_poly.pdbx_seq_one_letter_code
_entity_poly.pdbx_strand_id
1 'polypeptide(L)'
;MLFKAKTILSTQDLQDKINQLHVNYLPMNLNPSYERLKISAMNKIEQILHESTRKNLQEVDFEELLLCVLTILYFFGMRLKINNLKSRNWNWCLKRNFIRAETVFQDTINNLSPERSEITIKITFKFLSNVDLWQFESFVVQILEVILYYNNGQTTIFNLMLSDIQSTLFSDVKSARHRIRVLYDLLKSENWIIEKQYLLPFVSRLLELFSYSIEKNDLKLSAYGFLRKGFEVCLRRIFERVENHHRIFIITTMLNWFSVVNLNSDHVLEFSSLLDRAAELYTVESYTESFGPVETWIL
;
A
#
# COMPACT_ATOMS: atom_id res chain seq x y z
N MET A 1 5.97 15.10 40.25
CA MET A 1 5.90 15.23 38.79
C MET A 1 4.68 16.08 38.45
N LEU A 2 4.90 17.32 38.01
CA LEU A 2 3.83 18.21 37.58
C LEU A 2 3.39 17.78 36.19
N PHE A 3 2.16 17.25 36.07
CA PHE A 3 1.49 17.09 34.78
C PHE A 3 1.31 18.50 34.19
N LYS A 4 2.18 18.89 33.25
CA LYS A 4 1.91 20.06 32.40
C LYS A 4 0.59 19.77 31.69
N ALA A 5 -0.41 20.62 31.90
CA ALA A 5 -1.68 20.54 31.19
C ALA A 5 -1.40 20.49 29.68
N LYS A 6 -2.05 19.56 28.97
CA LYS A 6 -1.96 19.43 27.52
C LYS A 6 -2.57 20.67 26.90
N THR A 7 -1.75 21.66 26.54
CA THR A 7 -2.19 22.80 25.73
C THR A 7 -2.49 22.30 24.33
N ILE A 8 -3.77 22.24 23.99
CA ILE A 8 -4.25 21.86 22.67
C ILE A 8 -4.19 23.10 21.77
N LEU A 9 -3.53 22.98 20.62
CA LEU A 9 -3.44 24.06 19.65
C LEU A 9 -4.79 24.35 18.99
N SER A 10 -5.03 25.62 18.67
CA SER A 10 -6.10 25.99 17.75
C SER A 10 -5.80 25.43 16.35
N THR A 11 -6.84 25.24 15.53
CA THR A 11 -6.68 24.71 14.16
C THR A 11 -5.76 25.58 13.31
N GLN A 12 -5.81 26.91 13.49
CA GLN A 12 -4.93 27.85 12.77
C GLN A 12 -3.47 27.73 13.22
N ASP A 13 -3.23 27.73 14.54
CA ASP A 13 -1.86 27.58 15.08
C ASP A 13 -1.25 26.23 14.67
N LEU A 14 -2.07 25.18 14.61
CA LEU A 14 -1.67 23.85 14.15
C LEU A 14 -1.26 23.88 12.67
N GLN A 15 -2.07 24.49 11.80
CA GLN A 15 -1.75 24.62 10.37
C GLN A 15 -0.45 25.40 10.18
N ASP A 16 -0.24 26.49 10.91
CA ASP A 16 0.98 27.28 10.81
C ASP A 16 2.22 26.49 11.23
N LYS A 17 2.12 25.68 12.30
CA LYS A 17 3.21 24.78 12.71
C LYS A 17 3.50 23.69 11.68
N ILE A 18 2.46 23.13 11.04
CA ILE A 18 2.61 22.14 9.98
C ILE A 18 3.30 22.78 8.76
N ASN A 19 2.88 23.97 8.34
CA ASN A 19 3.49 24.69 7.22
C ASN A 19 4.97 25.02 7.48
N GLN A 20 5.35 25.29 8.72
CA GLN A 20 6.76 25.50 9.11
C GLN A 20 7.63 24.24 8.94
N LEU A 21 7.06 23.04 8.81
CA LEU A 21 7.82 21.82 8.53
C LEU A 21 8.40 21.77 7.11
N HIS A 22 7.87 22.59 6.19
CA HIS A 22 8.32 22.65 4.80
C HIS A 22 9.84 22.82 4.67
N VAL A 23 10.40 23.76 5.44
CA VAL A 23 11.84 24.06 5.46
C VAL A 23 12.67 22.91 6.04
N ASN A 24 12.06 22.08 6.88
CA ASN A 24 12.76 21.03 7.64
C ASN A 24 12.96 19.75 6.82
N TYR A 25 12.07 19.45 5.88
CA TYR A 25 12.20 18.22 5.08
C TYR A 25 12.85 18.43 3.73
N LEU A 26 12.93 19.66 3.21
CA LEU A 26 13.73 19.93 2.02
C LEU A 26 15.22 20.14 2.37
N PRO A 27 16.16 19.68 1.53
CA PRO A 27 15.96 18.77 0.42
C PRO A 27 15.73 17.32 0.88
N MET A 28 15.02 16.54 0.05
CA MET A 28 14.79 15.10 0.24
C MET A 28 15.98 14.26 -0.26
N ASN A 29 17.19 14.53 0.23
CA ASN A 29 18.39 13.79 -0.14
C ASN A 29 19.13 13.23 1.07
N LEU A 30 20.08 12.33 0.85
CA LEU A 30 20.78 11.57 1.89
C LEU A 30 22.06 12.26 2.40
N ASN A 31 22.27 13.55 2.12
CA ASN A 31 23.50 14.24 2.53
C ASN A 31 23.60 14.32 4.06
N PRO A 32 24.69 13.81 4.67
CA PRO A 32 24.87 13.83 6.13
C PRO A 32 24.80 15.22 6.78
N SER A 33 25.06 16.30 6.03
CA SER A 33 24.96 17.67 6.54
C SER A 33 23.57 18.02 7.06
N TYR A 34 22.52 17.36 6.55
CA TYR A 34 21.13 17.61 6.95
C TYR A 34 20.69 16.83 8.19
N GLU A 35 21.57 16.03 8.82
CA GLU A 35 21.20 15.19 9.95
C GLU A 35 20.61 15.97 11.13
N ARG A 36 21.22 17.11 11.49
CA ARG A 36 20.69 17.98 12.57
C ARG A 36 19.32 18.54 12.23
N LEU A 37 19.07 18.86 10.96
CA LEU A 37 17.78 19.36 10.50
C LEU A 37 16.71 18.27 10.58
N LYS A 38 17.02 17.02 10.22
CA LYS A 38 16.07 15.90 10.37
C LYS A 38 15.77 15.56 11.82
N ILE A 39 16.76 15.68 12.72
CA ILE A 39 16.53 15.53 14.17
C ILE A 39 15.63 16.65 14.70
N SER A 40 15.86 17.90 14.29
CA SER A 40 15.01 19.04 14.64
C SER A 40 13.57 18.83 14.13
N ALA A 41 13.42 18.31 12.91
CA ALA A 41 12.14 17.96 12.33
C ALA A 41 11.38 16.91 13.17
N MET A 42 12.04 15.84 13.61
CA MET A 42 11.43 14.85 14.50
C MET A 42 10.89 15.49 15.79
N ASN A 43 11.70 16.35 16.44
CA ASN A 43 11.26 17.03 17.66
C ASN A 43 10.01 17.90 17.42
N LYS A 44 9.97 18.64 16.30
CA LYS A 44 8.81 19.47 15.95
C LYS A 44 7.57 18.63 15.67
N ILE A 45 7.71 17.49 14.98
CA ILE A 45 6.60 16.59 14.70
C ILE A 45 6.05 16.00 15.99
N GLU A 46 6.92 15.46 16.86
CA GLU A 46 6.49 14.94 18.17
C GLU A 46 5.76 16.01 18.98
N GLN A 47 6.23 17.26 18.95
CA GLN A 47 5.54 18.37 19.58
C GLN A 47 4.16 18.62 18.96
N ILE A 48 4.04 18.65 17.63
CA ILE A 48 2.77 18.81 16.91
C ILE A 48 1.79 17.69 17.29
N LEU A 49 2.24 16.43 17.30
CA LEU A 49 1.41 15.28 17.67
C LEU A 49 0.98 15.34 19.14
N HIS A 50 1.88 15.74 20.04
CA HIS A 50 1.57 15.90 21.47
C HIS A 50 0.61 17.07 21.73
N GLU A 51 0.70 18.16 20.99
CA GLU A 51 -0.13 19.37 21.17
C GLU A 51 -1.41 19.36 20.31
N SER A 52 -1.67 18.29 19.57
CA SER A 52 -2.89 18.11 18.78
C SER A 52 -3.79 17.01 19.34
N THR A 53 -5.05 17.05 18.90
CA THR A 53 -5.98 15.93 18.99
C THR A 53 -6.07 15.29 17.61
N ARG A 54 -6.44 14.00 17.57
CA ARG A 54 -6.75 13.28 16.33
C ARG A 54 -7.71 14.07 15.44
N LYS A 55 -8.79 14.59 16.02
CA LYS A 55 -9.78 15.40 15.30
C LYS A 55 -9.17 16.66 14.69
N ASN A 56 -8.44 17.45 15.47
CA ASN A 56 -7.83 18.69 14.96
C ASN A 56 -6.82 18.40 13.84
N LEU A 57 -6.03 17.34 13.98
CA LEU A 57 -5.04 16.95 12.97
C LEU A 57 -5.68 16.48 11.66
N GLN A 58 -6.87 15.87 11.74
CA GLN A 58 -7.63 15.42 10.58
C GLN A 58 -8.41 16.55 9.89
N GLU A 59 -8.62 17.69 10.53
CA GLU A 59 -9.31 18.87 9.97
C GLU A 59 -8.37 19.79 9.18
N VAL A 60 -7.07 19.76 9.46
CA VAL A 60 -6.04 20.57 8.79
C VAL A 60 -5.47 19.88 7.55
N ASP A 61 -4.78 20.65 6.70
CA ASP A 61 -3.95 20.08 5.65
C ASP A 61 -2.65 19.53 6.24
N PHE A 62 -2.52 18.21 6.22
CA PHE A 62 -1.40 17.46 6.79
C PHE A 62 -0.36 17.00 5.74
N GLU A 63 -0.42 17.46 4.48
CA GLU A 63 0.53 17.04 3.44
C GLU A 63 1.97 17.30 3.85
N GLU A 64 2.27 18.52 4.32
CA GLU A 64 3.61 18.93 4.76
C GLU A 64 4.10 18.11 5.96
N LEU A 65 3.20 17.75 6.88
CA LEU A 65 3.52 16.88 8.02
C LEU A 65 3.93 15.49 7.54
N LEU A 66 3.11 14.88 6.69
CA LEU A 66 3.35 13.53 6.21
C LEU A 66 4.61 13.45 5.32
N LEU A 67 4.82 14.43 4.44
CA LEU A 67 6.05 14.54 3.65
C LEU A 67 7.28 14.70 4.55
N CYS A 68 7.17 15.46 5.65
CA CYS A 68 8.25 15.61 6.61
C CYS A 68 8.62 14.29 7.26
N VAL A 69 7.62 13.57 7.77
CA VAL A 69 7.76 12.26 8.41
C VAL A 69 8.37 11.23 7.46
N LEU A 70 7.83 11.11 6.24
CA LEU A 70 8.34 10.20 5.22
C LEU A 70 9.79 10.52 4.83
N THR A 71 10.13 11.81 4.75
CA THR A 71 11.50 12.24 4.44
C THR A 71 12.49 11.86 5.54
N ILE A 72 12.10 11.99 6.82
CA ILE A 72 12.94 11.60 7.95
C ILE A 72 13.15 10.07 7.95
N LEU A 73 12.08 9.31 7.72
CA LEU A 73 12.13 7.86 7.62
C LEU A 73 13.04 7.41 6.48
N TYR A 74 12.89 7.98 5.29
CA TYR A 74 13.77 7.79 4.15
C TYR A 74 15.23 8.12 4.49
N PHE A 75 15.47 9.29 5.07
CA PHE A 75 16.81 9.78 5.36
C PHE A 75 17.59 8.83 6.28
N PHE A 76 16.98 8.43 7.41
CA PHE A 76 17.65 7.55 8.36
C PHE A 76 17.67 6.10 7.88
N GLY A 77 16.57 5.60 7.30
CA GLY A 77 16.47 4.22 6.83
C GLY A 77 17.45 3.90 5.71
N MET A 78 17.52 4.76 4.69
CA MET A 78 18.43 4.54 3.56
C MET A 78 19.89 4.75 3.94
N ARG A 79 20.21 5.73 4.80
CA ARG A 79 21.57 5.88 5.32
C ARG A 79 22.00 4.66 6.15
N LEU A 80 21.10 4.09 6.95
CA LEU A 80 21.38 2.88 7.72
C LEU A 80 21.66 1.69 6.78
N LYS A 81 20.82 1.50 5.76
CA LYS A 81 21.01 0.47 4.72
C LYS A 81 22.35 0.63 4.00
N ILE A 82 22.69 1.84 3.56
CA ILE A 82 23.98 2.14 2.91
C ILE A 82 25.17 1.89 3.85
N ASN A 83 25.05 2.24 5.13
CA ASN A 83 26.12 2.01 6.10
C ASN A 83 26.37 0.51 6.33
N ASN A 84 25.30 -0.29 6.45
CA ASN A 84 25.40 -1.74 6.62
C ASN A 84 26.08 -2.41 5.42
N LEU A 85 25.80 -1.96 4.20
CA LEU A 85 26.46 -2.46 2.98
C LEU A 85 27.95 -2.12 2.91
N LYS A 86 28.37 -1.01 3.53
CA LYS A 86 29.76 -0.54 3.50
C LYS A 86 30.65 -1.16 4.60
N SER A 87 30.13 -2.13 5.36
CA SER A 87 30.83 -2.80 6.48
C SER A 87 31.50 -1.83 7.47
N ARG A 88 31.00 -0.58 7.56
CA ARG A 88 31.50 0.41 8.49
C ARG A 88 30.80 0.21 9.83
N ASN A 89 31.61 0.23 10.89
CA ASN A 89 31.28 0.09 12.31
C ASN A 89 29.82 0.38 12.71
N TRP A 90 29.37 -0.39 13.70
CA TRP A 90 28.09 -0.31 14.40
C TRP A 90 27.67 1.14 14.70
N ASN A 91 26.89 1.77 13.79
CA ASN A 91 26.44 3.14 13.97
C ASN A 91 25.18 3.16 14.84
N TRP A 92 25.39 3.00 16.14
CA TRP A 92 24.32 2.95 17.14
C TRP A 92 23.45 4.21 17.12
N CYS A 93 24.04 5.39 16.91
CA CYS A 93 23.31 6.65 16.80
C CYS A 93 22.35 6.65 15.61
N LEU A 94 22.80 6.19 14.43
CA LEU A 94 21.97 6.12 13.24
C LEU A 94 20.81 5.12 13.41
N LYS A 95 21.09 3.96 14.01
CA LYS A 95 20.06 2.97 14.35
C LYS A 95 19.01 3.55 15.33
N ARG A 96 19.46 4.26 16.37
CA ARG A 96 18.57 4.92 17.34
C ARG A 96 17.69 5.98 16.67
N ASN A 97 18.27 6.80 15.78
CA ASN A 97 17.53 7.81 15.04
C ASN A 97 16.52 7.19 14.07
N PHE A 98 16.85 6.06 13.43
CA PHE A 98 15.92 5.33 12.58
C PHE A 98 14.73 4.77 13.37
N ILE A 99 14.96 4.11 14.50
CA ILE A 99 13.88 3.61 15.38
C ILE A 99 12.96 4.75 15.82
N ARG A 100 13.54 5.91 16.17
CA ARG A 100 12.77 7.09 16.52
C ARG A 100 11.94 7.60 15.33
N ALA A 101 12.51 7.64 14.13
CA ALA A 101 11.79 8.01 12.91
C ALA A 101 10.62 7.04 12.60
N GLU A 102 10.81 5.74 12.81
CA GLU A 102 9.75 4.73 12.69
C GLU A 102 8.63 4.98 13.70
N THR A 103 8.97 5.31 14.95
CA THR A 103 7.99 5.63 16.00
C THR A 103 7.17 6.86 15.63
N VAL A 104 7.85 7.95 15.21
CA VAL A 104 7.19 9.18 14.76
C VAL A 104 6.28 8.92 13.55
N PHE A 105 6.70 8.05 12.63
CA PHE A 105 5.88 7.64 11.49
C PHE A 105 4.63 6.88 11.93
N GLN A 106 4.79 5.85 12.77
CA GLN A 106 3.65 5.08 13.30
C GLN A 106 2.66 5.97 14.05
N ASP A 107 3.15 6.86 14.93
CA ASP A 107 2.31 7.78 15.69
C ASP A 107 1.55 8.75 14.76
N THR A 108 2.22 9.25 13.71
CA THR A 108 1.57 10.12 12.71
C THR A 108 0.46 9.36 11.99
N ILE A 109 0.74 8.16 11.48
CA ILE A 109 -0.24 7.36 10.74
C ILE A 109 -1.41 6.96 11.64
N ASN A 110 -1.17 6.60 12.90
CA ASN A 110 -2.21 6.28 13.88
C ASN A 110 -3.16 7.47 14.14
N ASN A 111 -2.65 8.70 14.14
CA ASN A 111 -3.48 9.90 14.30
C ASN A 111 -4.24 10.29 13.02
N LEU A 112 -3.80 9.84 11.83
CA LEU A 112 -4.47 10.15 10.56
C LEU A 112 -5.43 9.05 10.09
N SER A 113 -5.18 7.80 10.45
CA SER A 113 -5.91 6.63 9.94
C SER A 113 -6.89 6.05 10.97
N PRO A 114 -8.03 5.49 10.52
CA PRO A 114 -8.38 5.22 9.12
C PRO A 114 -9.08 6.39 8.40
N GLU A 115 -9.50 7.46 9.09
CA GLU A 115 -10.39 8.48 8.52
C GLU A 115 -9.79 9.25 7.33
N ARG A 116 -8.47 9.43 7.33
CA ARG A 116 -7.73 10.11 6.24
C ARG A 116 -6.82 9.16 5.47
N SER A 117 -7.13 7.86 5.45
CA SER A 117 -6.27 6.84 4.84
C SER A 117 -6.04 7.04 3.35
N GLU A 118 -7.09 7.37 2.57
CA GLU A 118 -6.97 7.56 1.13
C GLU A 118 -5.97 8.68 0.77
N ILE A 119 -6.09 9.84 1.43
CA ILE A 119 -5.20 11.00 1.24
C ILE A 119 -3.79 10.64 1.69
N THR A 120 -3.65 9.98 2.84
CA THR A 120 -2.37 9.51 3.38
C THR A 120 -1.65 8.57 2.40
N ILE A 121 -2.36 7.62 1.80
CA ILE A 121 -1.82 6.68 0.81
C ILE A 121 -1.38 7.44 -0.45
N LYS A 122 -2.21 8.35 -0.97
CA LYS A 122 -1.89 9.14 -2.17
C LYS A 122 -0.64 9.99 -1.99
N ILE A 123 -0.51 10.69 -0.85
CA ILE A 123 0.70 11.47 -0.54
C ILE A 123 1.92 10.55 -0.42
N THR A 124 1.76 9.37 0.20
CA THR A 124 2.83 8.38 0.31
C THR A 124 3.28 7.90 -1.07
N PHE A 125 2.38 7.55 -1.98
CA PHE A 125 2.75 7.12 -3.34
C PHE A 125 3.43 8.23 -4.14
N LYS A 126 2.94 9.48 -4.01
CA LYS A 126 3.58 10.65 -4.60
C LYS A 126 5.01 10.82 -4.08
N PHE A 127 5.22 10.71 -2.77
CA PHE A 127 6.55 10.75 -2.16
C PHE A 127 7.47 9.64 -2.67
N LEU A 128 7.00 8.39 -2.66
CA LEU A 128 7.77 7.23 -3.13
C LEU A 128 8.20 7.37 -4.60
N SER A 129 7.34 7.97 -5.42
CA SER A 129 7.63 8.24 -6.83
C SER A 129 8.62 9.39 -7.00
N ASN A 130 8.45 10.49 -6.25
CA ASN A 130 9.33 11.66 -6.32
C ASN A 130 10.78 11.37 -5.91
N VAL A 131 10.98 10.45 -4.97
CA VAL A 131 12.31 10.08 -4.45
C VAL A 131 12.82 8.78 -5.10
N ASP A 132 12.13 8.25 -6.11
CA ASP A 132 12.46 7.00 -6.83
C ASP A 132 12.74 5.80 -5.89
N LEU A 133 11.83 5.62 -4.91
CA LEU A 133 11.96 4.60 -3.88
C LEU A 133 11.39 3.24 -4.26
N TRP A 134 10.56 3.16 -5.31
CA TRP A 134 9.90 1.92 -5.73
C TRP A 134 10.87 0.77 -5.99
N GLN A 135 12.07 1.05 -6.48
CA GLN A 135 13.12 0.03 -6.68
C GLN A 135 13.61 -0.62 -5.37
N PHE A 136 13.40 0.00 -4.21
CA PHE A 136 13.73 -0.54 -2.90
C PHE A 136 12.51 -1.24 -2.29
N GLU A 137 11.99 -2.24 -3.01
CA GLU A 137 10.71 -2.93 -2.76
C GLU A 137 10.48 -3.27 -1.27
N SER A 138 11.44 -3.92 -0.59
CA SER A 138 11.30 -4.26 0.84
C SER A 138 11.13 -3.05 1.77
N PHE A 139 11.79 -1.92 1.47
CA PHE A 139 11.63 -0.69 2.25
C PHE A 139 10.27 -0.06 2.01
N VAL A 140 9.79 -0.09 0.76
CA VAL A 140 8.45 0.39 0.41
C VAL A 140 7.37 -0.46 1.07
N VAL A 141 7.51 -1.80 1.04
CA VAL A 141 6.60 -2.73 1.72
C VAL A 141 6.50 -2.39 3.21
N GLN A 142 7.63 -2.16 3.90
CA GLN A 142 7.62 -1.78 5.33
C GLN A 142 6.82 -0.50 5.60
N ILE A 143 6.93 0.51 4.74
CA ILE A 143 6.15 1.75 4.86
C ILE A 143 4.66 1.47 4.67
N LEU A 144 4.31 0.74 3.61
CA LEU A 144 2.92 0.47 3.26
C LEU A 144 2.24 -0.52 4.21
N GLU A 145 2.99 -1.42 4.84
CA GLU A 145 2.50 -2.31 5.90
C GLU A 145 2.00 -1.54 7.13
N VAL A 146 2.74 -0.53 7.57
CA VAL A 146 2.32 0.34 8.68
C VAL A 146 1.03 1.07 8.32
N ILE A 147 0.93 1.58 7.08
CA ILE A 147 -0.29 2.25 6.60
C ILE A 147 -1.45 1.25 6.53
N LEU A 148 -1.22 0.03 6.02
CA LEU A 148 -2.22 -1.02 5.94
C LEU A 148 -2.74 -1.41 7.33
N TYR A 149 -1.84 -1.57 8.30
CA TYR A 149 -2.19 -1.87 9.69
C TYR A 149 -3.13 -0.82 10.30
N TYR A 150 -2.77 0.47 10.22
CA TYR A 150 -3.58 1.55 10.79
C TYR A 150 -4.82 1.92 9.95
N ASN A 151 -4.87 1.49 8.69
CA ASN A 151 -6.07 1.58 7.84
C ASN A 151 -7.02 0.38 8.07
N ASN A 152 -6.86 -0.37 9.17
CA ASN A 152 -7.65 -1.55 9.50
C ASN A 152 -7.72 -2.57 8.35
N GLY A 153 -6.63 -2.73 7.59
CA GLY A 153 -6.55 -3.74 6.54
C GLY A 153 -7.43 -3.49 5.31
N GLN A 154 -8.05 -2.32 5.18
CA GLN A 154 -9.01 -2.02 4.12
C GLN A 154 -8.41 -2.11 2.70
N THR A 155 -9.26 -2.43 1.72
CA THR A 155 -8.90 -2.58 0.31
C THR A 155 -8.44 -1.28 -0.38
N THR A 156 -8.57 -0.12 0.27
CA THR A 156 -8.24 1.20 -0.27
C THR A 156 -6.82 1.27 -0.82
N ILE A 157 -5.83 0.77 -0.06
CA ILE A 157 -4.43 0.78 -0.50
C ILE A 157 -4.22 -0.08 -1.75
N PHE A 158 -4.86 -1.25 -1.81
CA PHE A 158 -4.75 -2.16 -2.95
C PHE A 158 -5.41 -1.59 -4.21
N ASN A 159 -6.59 -0.96 -4.07
CA ASN A 159 -7.26 -0.29 -5.18
C ASN A 159 -6.47 0.92 -5.70
N LEU A 160 -5.87 1.71 -4.79
CA LEU A 160 -4.99 2.81 -5.18
C LEU A 160 -3.71 2.30 -5.84
N MET A 161 -3.13 1.19 -5.35
CA MET A 161 -1.96 0.57 -5.99
C MET A 161 -2.26 0.11 -7.40
N LEU A 162 -3.41 -0.52 -7.65
CA LEU A 162 -3.79 -0.91 -9.02
C LEU A 162 -3.91 0.30 -9.94
N SER A 163 -4.50 1.41 -9.46
CA SER A 163 -4.56 2.66 -10.21
C SER A 163 -3.17 3.21 -10.53
N ASP A 164 -2.28 3.23 -9.53
CA ASP A 164 -0.92 3.77 -9.65
C ASP A 164 -0.04 2.90 -10.57
N ILE A 165 -0.19 1.57 -10.53
CA ILE A 165 0.44 0.63 -11.46
C ILE A 165 -0.04 0.92 -12.88
N GLN A 166 -1.35 1.03 -13.08
CA GLN A 166 -1.94 1.26 -14.40
C GLN A 166 -1.50 2.60 -15.00
N SER A 167 -1.48 3.67 -14.20
CA SER A 167 -1.01 4.98 -14.67
C SER A 167 0.49 4.99 -14.98
N THR A 168 1.30 4.28 -14.19
CA THR A 168 2.75 4.23 -14.37
C THR A 168 3.17 3.30 -15.51
N LEU A 169 2.38 2.28 -15.82
CA LEU A 169 2.71 1.25 -16.80
C LEU A 169 3.12 1.82 -18.17
N PHE A 170 2.43 2.85 -18.63
CA PHE A 170 2.65 3.43 -19.95
C PHE A 170 3.81 4.42 -20.00
N SER A 171 4.23 4.96 -18.86
CA SER A 171 5.35 5.91 -18.76
C SER A 171 6.66 5.24 -18.35
N ASP A 172 6.60 4.29 -17.41
CA ASP A 172 7.76 3.59 -16.87
C ASP A 172 7.41 2.16 -16.44
N VAL A 173 7.56 1.23 -17.39
CA VAL A 173 7.34 -0.20 -17.19
C VAL A 173 8.23 -0.78 -16.07
N LYS A 174 9.46 -0.27 -15.89
CA LYS A 174 10.36 -0.77 -14.84
C LYS A 174 9.81 -0.41 -13.46
N SER A 175 9.39 0.84 -13.29
CA SER A 175 8.81 1.32 -12.03
C SER A 175 7.44 0.67 -11.77
N ALA A 176 6.64 0.39 -12.81
CA ALA A 176 5.41 -0.38 -12.67
C ALA A 176 5.66 -1.83 -12.22
N ARG A 177 6.73 -2.50 -12.70
CA ARG A 177 7.13 -3.83 -12.21
C ARG A 177 7.47 -3.82 -10.73
N HIS A 178 8.21 -2.81 -10.26
CA HIS A 178 8.52 -2.67 -8.84
C HIS A 178 7.25 -2.51 -7.98
N ARG A 179 6.30 -1.67 -8.41
CA ARG A 179 4.99 -1.53 -7.75
C ARG A 179 4.21 -2.83 -7.69
N ILE A 180 4.23 -3.63 -8.75
CA ILE A 180 3.59 -4.95 -8.78
C ILE A 180 4.23 -5.93 -7.79
N ARG A 181 5.56 -5.90 -7.63
CA ARG A 181 6.22 -6.74 -6.61
C ARG A 181 5.83 -6.30 -5.20
N VAL A 182 5.78 -4.99 -4.95
CA VAL A 182 5.29 -4.43 -3.68
C VAL A 182 3.84 -4.87 -3.42
N LEU A 183 2.95 -4.80 -4.43
CA LEU A 183 1.58 -5.27 -4.32
C LEU A 183 1.52 -6.76 -3.94
N TYR A 184 2.30 -7.59 -4.63
CA TYR A 184 2.38 -9.02 -4.35
C TYR A 184 2.81 -9.31 -2.90
N ASP A 185 3.78 -8.57 -2.38
CA ASP A 185 4.23 -8.74 -0.99
C ASP A 185 3.19 -8.24 0.02
N LEU A 186 2.51 -7.12 -0.24
CA LEU A 186 1.39 -6.66 0.59
C LEU A 186 0.21 -7.63 0.61
N LEU A 187 -0.05 -8.32 -0.51
CA LEU A 187 -1.06 -9.39 -0.56
C LEU A 187 -0.69 -10.59 0.31
N LYS A 188 0.54 -10.71 0.82
CA LYS A 188 0.93 -11.71 1.84
C LYS A 188 0.75 -11.20 3.27
N SER A 189 0.53 -9.91 3.47
CA SER A 189 0.42 -9.28 4.79
C SER A 189 -0.70 -9.86 5.64
N GLU A 190 -0.42 -10.27 6.87
CA GLU A 190 -1.46 -10.64 7.83
C GLU A 190 -2.41 -9.46 8.13
N ASN A 191 -1.98 -8.22 7.90
CA ASN A 191 -2.80 -7.03 8.10
C ASN A 191 -3.87 -6.83 7.02
N TRP A 192 -3.81 -7.53 5.89
CA TRP A 192 -4.85 -7.43 4.87
C TRP A 192 -6.11 -8.20 5.29
N ILE A 193 -7.22 -7.46 5.46
CA ILE A 193 -8.53 -8.04 5.76
C ILE A 193 -9.29 -8.25 4.45
N ILE A 194 -9.71 -9.49 4.23
CA ILE A 194 -10.46 -9.91 3.04
C ILE A 194 -11.96 -9.78 3.35
N GLU A 195 -12.50 -8.58 3.13
CA GLU A 195 -13.93 -8.34 3.27
C GLU A 195 -14.70 -8.73 2.01
N LYS A 196 -15.76 -9.53 2.17
CA LYS A 196 -16.61 -10.04 1.08
C LYS A 196 -17.05 -8.97 0.08
N GLN A 197 -17.53 -7.84 0.61
CA GLN A 197 -18.14 -6.76 -0.18
C GLN A 197 -17.13 -6.03 -1.09
N TYR A 198 -15.84 -6.02 -0.72
CA TYR A 198 -14.80 -5.30 -1.46
C TYR A 198 -13.82 -6.22 -2.19
N LEU A 199 -13.74 -7.50 -1.79
CA LEU A 199 -12.89 -8.49 -2.43
C LEU A 199 -13.26 -8.69 -3.90
N LEU A 200 -14.54 -8.93 -4.20
CA LEU A 200 -14.94 -9.28 -5.56
C LEU A 200 -14.67 -8.14 -6.56
N PRO A 201 -15.05 -6.86 -6.29
CA PRO A 201 -14.68 -5.74 -7.16
C PRO A 201 -13.16 -5.62 -7.38
N PHE A 202 -12.37 -5.82 -6.33
CA PHE A 202 -10.91 -5.78 -6.42
C PHE A 202 -10.35 -6.91 -7.30
N VAL A 203 -10.82 -8.14 -7.10
CA VAL A 203 -10.41 -9.32 -7.89
C VAL A 203 -10.85 -9.18 -9.34
N SER A 204 -12.08 -8.75 -9.61
CA SER A 204 -12.58 -8.50 -10.96
C SER A 204 -11.72 -7.47 -11.69
N ARG A 205 -11.35 -6.37 -11.03
CA ARG A 205 -10.46 -5.36 -11.60
C ARG A 205 -9.06 -5.94 -11.89
N LEU A 206 -8.52 -6.77 -11.01
CA LEU A 206 -7.23 -7.42 -11.24
C LEU A 206 -7.28 -8.45 -12.37
N LEU A 207 -8.37 -9.21 -12.48
CA LEU A 207 -8.62 -10.12 -13.60
C LEU A 207 -8.76 -9.37 -14.93
N GLU A 208 -9.35 -8.17 -14.92
CA GLU A 208 -9.46 -7.33 -16.12
C GLU A 208 -8.08 -6.86 -16.58
N LEU A 209 -7.24 -6.36 -15.66
CA LEU A 209 -5.85 -6.02 -15.97
C LEU A 209 -5.03 -7.23 -16.46
N PHE A 210 -5.29 -8.42 -15.91
CA PHE A 210 -4.71 -9.66 -16.40
C PHE A 210 -5.19 -9.99 -17.81
N SER A 211 -6.48 -9.80 -18.12
CA SER A 211 -7.04 -10.02 -19.45
C SER A 211 -6.34 -9.15 -20.51
N TYR A 212 -6.16 -7.86 -20.24
CA TYR A 212 -5.43 -6.95 -21.13
C TYR A 212 -3.97 -7.35 -21.34
N SER A 213 -3.36 -8.05 -20.38
CA SER A 213 -1.98 -8.54 -20.50
C SER A 213 -1.82 -9.77 -21.41
N ILE A 214 -2.93 -10.43 -21.77
CA ILE A 214 -2.95 -11.58 -22.67
C ILE A 214 -3.14 -11.13 -24.13
N GLU A 215 -3.82 -10.01 -24.37
CA GLU A 215 -4.10 -9.50 -25.71
C GLU A 215 -2.81 -9.20 -26.49
N LYS A 216 -2.63 -9.85 -27.64
CA LYS A 216 -1.40 -9.76 -28.45
C LYS A 216 -1.42 -8.63 -29.50
N ASN A 217 -2.53 -7.90 -29.64
CA ASN A 217 -2.87 -7.25 -30.92
C ASN A 217 -2.81 -5.72 -31.01
N ASP A 218 -2.22 -4.98 -30.06
CA ASP A 218 -1.84 -3.58 -30.31
C ASP A 218 -0.49 -3.22 -29.70
N LEU A 219 0.27 -2.36 -30.40
CA LEU A 219 1.54 -1.79 -29.95
C LEU A 219 1.43 -1.13 -28.55
N LYS A 220 0.24 -0.66 -28.14
CA LYS A 220 -0.07 -0.14 -26.79
C LYS A 220 -0.46 -1.22 -25.76
N LEU A 221 -1.08 -2.32 -26.18
CA LEU A 221 -1.41 -3.48 -25.33
C LEU A 221 -0.16 -4.28 -24.93
N SER A 222 0.95 -4.10 -25.66
CA SER A 222 2.26 -4.68 -25.33
C SER A 222 2.76 -4.33 -23.92
N ALA A 223 2.37 -3.17 -23.36
CA ALA A 223 2.83 -2.74 -22.05
C ALA A 223 2.32 -3.65 -20.93
N TYR A 224 1.04 -4.05 -20.97
CA TYR A 224 0.46 -4.97 -19.99
C TYR A 224 1.13 -6.35 -20.03
N GLY A 225 1.59 -6.79 -21.20
CA GLY A 225 2.33 -8.04 -21.36
C GLY A 225 3.57 -8.13 -20.45
N PHE A 226 4.25 -7.00 -20.17
CA PHE A 226 5.39 -6.97 -19.24
C PHE A 226 5.01 -7.24 -17.77
N LEU A 227 3.74 -7.04 -17.42
CA LEU A 227 3.21 -7.27 -16.07
C LEU A 227 2.37 -8.54 -15.95
N ARG A 228 2.12 -9.27 -17.05
CA ARG A 228 1.28 -10.49 -17.07
C ARG A 228 1.57 -11.45 -15.92
N LYS A 229 2.85 -11.85 -15.76
CA LYS A 229 3.24 -12.76 -14.68
C LYS A 229 3.00 -12.16 -13.29
N GLY A 230 3.19 -10.85 -13.17
CA GLY A 230 2.93 -10.10 -11.94
C GLY A 230 1.46 -10.12 -11.52
N PHE A 231 0.55 -9.87 -12.46
CA PHE A 231 -0.89 -9.99 -12.21
C PHE A 231 -1.29 -11.42 -11.87
N GLU A 232 -0.78 -12.41 -12.61
CA GLU A 232 -1.04 -13.83 -12.36
C GLU A 232 -0.64 -14.25 -10.93
N VAL A 233 0.58 -13.90 -10.48
CA VAL A 233 1.02 -14.28 -9.12
C VAL A 233 0.26 -13.53 -8.03
N CYS A 234 -0.20 -12.30 -8.29
CA CYS A 234 -1.08 -11.58 -7.37
C CYS A 234 -2.43 -12.28 -7.25
N LEU A 235 -3.06 -12.68 -8.36
CA LEU A 235 -4.32 -13.43 -8.35
C LEU A 235 -4.20 -14.77 -7.63
N ARG A 236 -3.15 -15.56 -7.93
CA ARG A 236 -2.88 -16.82 -7.23
C ARG A 236 -2.72 -16.59 -5.72
N ARG A 237 -2.02 -15.52 -5.31
CA ARG A 237 -1.84 -15.18 -3.90
C ARG A 237 -3.17 -14.86 -3.21
N ILE A 238 -4.08 -14.17 -3.90
CA ILE A 238 -5.43 -13.93 -3.39
C ILE A 238 -6.16 -15.26 -3.18
N PHE A 239 -6.12 -16.17 -4.16
CA PHE A 239 -6.82 -17.46 -4.07
C PHE A 239 -6.33 -18.34 -2.90
N GLU A 240 -5.05 -18.23 -2.56
CA GLU A 240 -4.42 -18.92 -1.42
C GLU A 240 -4.88 -18.39 -0.07
N ARG A 241 -5.37 -17.14 0.00
CA ARG A 241 -5.75 -16.49 1.27
C ARG A 241 -7.24 -16.38 1.51
N VAL A 242 -8.03 -16.30 0.46
CA VAL A 242 -9.49 -16.18 0.57
C VAL A 242 -10.10 -17.44 1.17
N GLU A 243 -11.16 -17.29 1.96
CA GLU A 243 -11.94 -18.40 2.47
C GLU A 243 -12.67 -19.17 1.34
N ASN A 244 -13.08 -20.42 1.59
CA ASN A 244 -13.75 -21.27 0.61
C ASN A 244 -14.97 -20.59 -0.06
N HIS A 245 -15.81 -19.92 0.73
CA HIS A 245 -17.00 -19.24 0.21
C HIS A 245 -16.65 -18.07 -0.73
N HIS A 246 -15.58 -17.32 -0.45
CA HIS A 246 -15.07 -16.29 -1.35
C HIS A 246 -14.47 -16.90 -2.63
N ARG A 247 -13.79 -18.04 -2.48
CA ARG A 247 -13.18 -18.75 -3.61
C ARG A 247 -14.22 -19.23 -4.62
N ILE A 248 -15.36 -19.76 -4.16
CA ILE A 248 -16.44 -20.17 -5.07
C ILE A 248 -17.05 -18.99 -5.82
N PHE A 249 -17.16 -17.81 -5.19
CA PHE A 249 -17.59 -16.58 -5.88
C PHE A 249 -16.60 -16.19 -6.98
N ILE A 250 -15.30 -16.20 -6.68
CA ILE A 250 -14.25 -15.90 -7.67
C ILE A 250 -14.28 -16.89 -8.84
N ILE A 251 -14.36 -18.19 -8.56
CA ILE A 251 -14.48 -19.25 -9.58
C ILE A 251 -15.71 -19.01 -10.46
N THR A 252 -16.87 -18.73 -9.85
CA THR A 252 -18.12 -18.46 -10.56
C THR A 252 -17.99 -17.22 -11.44
N THR A 253 -17.38 -16.14 -10.94
CA THR A 253 -17.13 -14.93 -11.73
C THR A 253 -16.23 -15.20 -12.92
N MET A 254 -15.14 -15.95 -12.74
CA MET A 254 -14.25 -16.33 -13.84
C MET A 254 -14.96 -17.21 -14.87
N LEU A 255 -15.78 -18.18 -14.44
CA LEU A 255 -16.60 -19.00 -15.34
C LEU A 255 -17.61 -18.17 -16.13
N ASN A 256 -18.27 -17.20 -15.48
CA ASN A 256 -19.19 -16.30 -16.16
C ASN A 256 -18.49 -15.46 -17.23
N TRP A 257 -17.22 -15.10 -17.05
CA TRP A 257 -16.45 -14.40 -18.08
C TRP A 257 -16.27 -15.23 -19.35
N PHE A 258 -16.10 -16.55 -19.25
CA PHE A 258 -16.09 -17.43 -20.43
C PHE A 258 -17.42 -17.44 -21.19
N SER A 259 -18.54 -17.21 -20.50
CA SER A 259 -19.87 -17.20 -21.11
C SER A 259 -20.29 -15.84 -21.69
N VAL A 260 -19.81 -14.74 -21.10
CA VAL A 260 -20.25 -13.38 -21.44
C VAL A 260 -19.25 -12.66 -22.36
N VAL A 261 -17.96 -12.98 -22.26
CA VAL A 261 -16.90 -12.31 -23.03
C VAL A 261 -16.45 -13.24 -24.16
N ASN A 262 -16.33 -12.71 -25.39
CA ASN A 262 -15.73 -13.42 -26.52
C ASN A 262 -14.21 -13.60 -26.30
N LEU A 263 -13.85 -14.52 -25.42
CA LEU A 263 -12.45 -14.85 -25.13
C LEU A 263 -11.84 -15.63 -26.30
N ASN A 264 -10.71 -15.16 -26.81
CA ASN A 264 -9.90 -15.91 -27.77
C ASN A 264 -9.21 -17.12 -27.09
N SER A 265 -8.59 -17.99 -27.89
CA SER A 265 -7.93 -19.20 -27.40
C SER A 265 -6.81 -18.94 -26.37
N ASP A 266 -6.09 -17.83 -26.50
CA ASP A 266 -5.03 -17.46 -25.55
C ASP A 266 -5.62 -17.07 -24.20
N HIS A 267 -6.72 -16.30 -24.19
CA HIS A 267 -7.45 -16.01 -22.96
C HIS A 267 -7.96 -17.29 -22.32
N VAL A 268 -8.56 -18.18 -23.11
CA VAL A 268 -9.10 -19.44 -22.59
C VAL A 268 -8.02 -20.24 -21.87
N LEU A 269 -6.84 -20.39 -22.46
CA LEU A 269 -5.73 -21.13 -21.87
C LEU A 269 -5.23 -20.50 -20.56
N GLU A 270 -4.97 -19.19 -20.56
CA GLU A 270 -4.38 -18.49 -19.42
C GLU A 270 -5.38 -18.36 -18.24
N PHE A 271 -6.66 -18.09 -18.52
CA PHE A 271 -7.70 -18.07 -17.51
C PHE A 271 -8.00 -19.46 -16.94
N SER A 272 -7.94 -20.52 -17.77
CA SER A 272 -8.13 -21.90 -17.29
C SER A 272 -7.06 -22.28 -16.27
N SER A 273 -5.79 -21.91 -16.49
CA SER A 273 -4.71 -22.15 -15.51
C SER A 273 -4.95 -21.46 -14.16
N LEU A 274 -5.51 -20.25 -14.17
CA LEU A 274 -5.90 -19.56 -12.94
C LEU A 274 -7.12 -20.21 -12.27
N LEU A 275 -8.10 -20.63 -13.07
CA LEU A 275 -9.31 -21.29 -12.59
C LEU A 275 -8.98 -22.64 -11.95
N ASP A 276 -8.14 -23.44 -12.61
CA ASP A 276 -7.63 -24.71 -12.11
C ASP A 276 -6.95 -24.50 -10.75
N ARG A 277 -6.11 -23.46 -10.63
CA ARG A 277 -5.46 -23.14 -9.35
C ARG A 277 -6.46 -22.74 -8.27
N ALA A 278 -7.51 -21.97 -8.60
CA ALA A 278 -8.55 -21.63 -7.65
C ALA A 278 -9.36 -22.87 -7.24
N ALA A 279 -9.65 -23.77 -8.17
CA ALA A 279 -10.37 -25.02 -7.91
C ALA A 279 -9.55 -25.99 -7.06
N GLU A 280 -8.24 -26.14 -7.30
CA GLU A 280 -7.33 -26.96 -6.49
C GLU A 280 -7.34 -26.57 -5.00
N LEU A 281 -7.45 -25.28 -4.72
CA LEU A 281 -7.43 -24.74 -3.35
C LEU A 281 -8.80 -24.82 -2.67
N TYR A 282 -9.85 -25.15 -3.41
CA TYR A 282 -11.20 -25.29 -2.88
C TYR A 282 -11.37 -26.64 -2.16
N THR A 283 -11.65 -26.62 -0.86
CA THR A 283 -11.98 -27.84 -0.11
C THR A 283 -13.49 -28.03 -0.03
N VAL A 284 -13.96 -29.22 -0.43
CA VAL A 284 -15.36 -29.63 -0.24
C VAL A 284 -15.46 -30.31 1.13
N GLU A 285 -15.81 -29.55 2.17
CA GLU A 285 -16.03 -30.12 3.51
C GLU A 285 -17.50 -30.51 3.71
N SER A 286 -18.46 -29.68 3.28
CA SER A 286 -19.88 -30.02 3.13
C SER A 286 -20.56 -29.26 1.98
N TYR A 287 -21.56 -29.88 1.35
CA TYR A 287 -22.35 -29.24 0.28
C TYR A 287 -23.11 -28.00 0.78
N THR A 288 -23.52 -28.01 2.04
CA THR A 288 -24.28 -26.93 2.70
C THR A 288 -23.45 -25.69 3.00
N GLU A 289 -22.14 -25.82 3.26
CA GLU A 289 -21.24 -24.67 3.47
C GLU A 289 -20.76 -24.05 2.15
N SER A 290 -20.72 -24.86 1.08
CA SER A 290 -20.34 -24.45 -0.27
C SER A 290 -21.33 -23.44 -0.89
N PHE A 291 -22.61 -23.51 -0.49
CA PHE A 291 -23.70 -22.69 -1.04
C PHE A 291 -24.46 -21.88 0.02
N GLY A 292 -24.00 -21.89 1.27
CA GLY A 292 -24.76 -21.35 2.40
C GLY A 292 -26.14 -22.00 2.57
N PRO A 293 -26.89 -21.69 3.63
CA PRO A 293 -28.32 -21.95 3.62
C PRO A 293 -28.90 -21.21 2.42
N VAL A 294 -29.63 -21.92 1.56
CA VAL A 294 -30.52 -21.28 0.59
C VAL A 294 -31.57 -20.55 1.42
N GLU A 295 -31.29 -19.31 1.81
CA GLU A 295 -32.36 -18.38 2.13
C GLU A 295 -33.14 -18.22 0.84
N THR A 296 -34.28 -18.91 0.83
CA THR A 296 -35.35 -18.79 -0.14
C THR A 296 -35.69 -17.32 -0.34
N TRP A 297 -35.09 -16.70 -1.35
CA TRP A 297 -35.67 -15.53 -1.98
C TRP A 297 -36.81 -16.02 -2.87
N ILE A 298 -37.93 -16.37 -2.23
CA ILE A 298 -39.25 -16.34 -2.86
C ILE A 298 -39.67 -14.88 -2.81
N LEU A 299 -39.58 -14.20 -3.95
CA LEU A 299 -40.71 -13.64 -4.69
C LEU A 299 -40.22 -13.17 -6.07
#